data_AF-A0A9E3KKA9-F1
#
_entry.id   AF-A0A9E3KKA9-F1
#
_cell.length_a   1.000
_cell.length_b   1.000
_cell.length_c   1.000
_cell.angle_alpha   90.00
_cell.angle_beta   90.00
_cell.angle_gamma   90.00
#
_symmetry.space_group_name_H-M   'P 1'
#
loop_
_entity.id
_entity.type
_entity.pdbx_description
1 polymer ?
#
loop_
_entity_poly.entity_id
_entity_poly.type
_entity_poly.pdbx_seq_one_letter_code
_entity_poly.pdbx_strand_id
1 'polypeptide(L)'
;MKRGLVIGKFLPIHKGHIALIEFAASQCDEVIVSMSYTPQDPIDPEQRFTWIQDLFAHNPAIKPAMVLDNFDDESLPIGPRTERWAAFIKKTYPPTDVVFSSEPYGEPFATHLGAQHISFDSERKNYPVSGSAVREHPFRYWDYIPDNVKPYFVKKICFYGPESTGKSTMAKRMAGHYHTVSVPEVARELITSNEFNREDIIMIGRKQTERIFKQLRQANKLLFCDTDLITTQIYSRHYLKVVPPILYEFEKMVQYDQYFLFDIDVPWVSDGLRDLGEEKQRRNMFELFKDELERRKIEYIMVSGSYHERESRIIEYCDKLIEQVS
;
A
#
# COMPACT_ATOMS: atom_id res chain seq x y z
N MET A 1 -25.26 31.17 0.62
CA MET A 1 -24.37 30.01 0.78
C MET A 1 -23.35 30.08 -0.34
N LYS A 2 -22.08 30.30 -0.01
CA LYS A 2 -20.96 30.40 -0.94
C LYS A 2 -20.37 29.01 -1.18
N ARG A 3 -20.41 28.53 -2.42
CA ARG A 3 -19.95 27.19 -2.83
C ARG A 3 -18.63 27.25 -3.59
N GLY A 4 -17.64 26.53 -3.09
CA GLY A 4 -16.36 26.31 -3.75
C GLY A 4 -16.34 25.00 -4.56
N LEU A 5 -15.48 24.94 -5.57
CA LEU A 5 -15.19 23.75 -6.34
C LEU A 5 -13.68 23.54 -6.46
N VAL A 6 -13.24 22.32 -6.17
CA VAL A 6 -11.90 21.80 -6.47
C VAL A 6 -12.08 20.58 -7.37
N ILE A 7 -11.40 20.55 -8.52
CA ILE A 7 -11.40 19.41 -9.44
C ILE A 7 -10.01 18.76 -9.47
N GLY A 8 -9.97 17.45 -9.71
CA GLY A 8 -8.70 16.76 -9.90
C GLY A 8 -8.85 15.25 -10.09
N LYS A 9 -7.79 14.60 -10.58
CA LYS A 9 -7.72 13.13 -10.64
C LYS A 9 -7.38 12.50 -9.27
N PHE A 10 -6.72 13.25 -8.38
CA PHE A 10 -6.26 12.79 -7.05
C PHE A 10 -5.57 11.42 -7.09
N LEU A 11 -4.60 11.29 -7.99
CA LEU A 11 -3.96 10.03 -8.38
C LEU A 11 -2.46 10.03 -7.99
N PRO A 12 -2.09 9.74 -6.73
CA PRO A 12 -2.94 9.73 -5.55
C PRO A 12 -3.19 11.16 -5.02
N ILE A 13 -4.07 11.29 -4.02
CA ILE A 13 -4.16 12.50 -3.20
C ILE A 13 -2.86 12.69 -2.40
N HIS A 14 -2.44 13.94 -2.22
CA HIS A 14 -1.19 14.30 -1.54
C HIS A 14 -1.38 15.58 -0.72
N LYS A 15 -0.42 15.91 0.16
CA LYS A 15 -0.51 17.08 1.06
C LYS A 15 -0.77 18.41 0.35
N GLY A 16 -0.25 18.62 -0.85
CA GLY A 16 -0.60 19.80 -1.66
C GLY A 16 -2.10 19.89 -2.01
N HIS A 17 -2.73 18.77 -2.39
CA HIS A 17 -4.18 18.72 -2.62
C HIS A 17 -4.95 18.96 -1.31
N ILE A 18 -4.49 18.39 -0.20
CA ILE A 18 -5.12 18.58 1.11
C ILE A 18 -5.12 20.06 1.48
N ALA A 19 -3.97 20.73 1.38
CA ALA A 19 -3.85 22.14 1.69
C ALA A 19 -4.73 23.02 0.78
N LEU A 20 -4.82 22.71 -0.52
CA LEU A 20 -5.73 23.38 -1.46
C LEU A 20 -7.20 23.23 -1.04
N ILE A 21 -7.62 22.02 -0.68
CA ILE A 21 -9.01 21.71 -0.30
C ILE A 21 -9.36 22.39 1.02
N GLU A 22 -8.48 22.34 2.02
CA GLU A 22 -8.68 23.03 3.31
C GLU A 22 -8.71 24.55 3.14
N PHE A 23 -7.85 25.10 2.28
CA PHE A 23 -7.87 26.52 1.93
C PHE A 23 -9.20 26.93 1.30
N ALA A 24 -9.71 26.13 0.35
CA ALA A 24 -11.04 26.35 -0.23
C ALA A 24 -12.14 26.30 0.84
N ALA A 25 -12.09 25.31 1.74
CA ALA A 25 -13.07 25.13 2.81
C ALA A 25 -13.06 26.28 3.82
N SER A 26 -11.91 26.93 4.04
CA SER A 26 -11.82 28.13 4.89
C SER A 26 -12.51 29.37 4.30
N GLN A 27 -12.87 29.34 3.01
CA GLN A 27 -13.42 30.50 2.28
C GLN A 27 -14.85 30.32 1.78
N CYS A 28 -15.44 29.15 2.02
CA CYS A 28 -16.74 28.75 1.49
C CYS A 28 -17.58 28.05 2.56
N ASP A 29 -18.90 28.15 2.44
CA ASP A 29 -19.83 27.42 3.32
C ASP A 29 -19.86 25.92 2.96
N GLU A 30 -19.53 25.58 1.71
CA GLU A 30 -19.42 24.22 1.18
C GLU A 30 -18.39 24.17 0.06
N VAL A 31 -17.63 23.08 -0.03
CA VAL A 31 -16.67 22.83 -1.12
C VAL A 31 -16.94 21.47 -1.72
N ILE A 32 -17.23 21.43 -3.01
CA ILE A 32 -17.29 20.19 -3.77
C ILE A 32 -15.87 19.81 -4.19
N VAL A 33 -15.42 18.61 -3.80
CA VAL A 33 -14.15 18.02 -4.24
C VAL A 33 -14.48 16.96 -5.28
N SER A 34 -14.42 17.35 -6.55
CA SER A 34 -14.80 16.51 -7.67
C SER A 34 -13.60 15.71 -8.18
N MET A 35 -13.53 14.45 -7.79
CA MET A 35 -12.56 13.50 -8.31
C MET A 35 -13.01 12.94 -9.66
N SER A 36 -12.22 13.15 -10.71
CA SER A 36 -12.44 12.46 -12.00
C SER A 36 -11.70 11.12 -12.06
N TYR A 37 -12.26 10.17 -12.81
CA TYR A 37 -11.61 8.88 -13.05
C TYR A 37 -11.88 8.32 -14.45
N THR A 38 -10.95 7.48 -14.92
CA THR A 38 -11.16 6.57 -16.05
C THR A 38 -11.04 5.11 -15.57
N PRO A 39 -11.71 4.14 -16.21
CA PRO A 39 -11.53 2.72 -15.88
C PRO A 39 -10.10 2.20 -16.10
N GLN A 40 -9.25 2.97 -16.80
CA GLN A 40 -7.85 2.63 -17.09
C GLN A 40 -6.87 3.27 -16.11
N ASP A 41 -7.34 4.02 -15.11
CA ASP A 41 -6.46 4.64 -14.13
C ASP A 41 -5.66 3.58 -13.34
N PRO A 42 -4.38 3.84 -13.04
CA PRO A 42 -3.49 2.86 -12.39
C PRO A 42 -3.85 2.60 -10.91
N ILE A 43 -4.68 3.44 -10.30
CA ILE A 43 -5.20 3.26 -8.94
C ILE A 43 -6.71 3.23 -9.02
N ASP A 44 -7.28 2.18 -8.43
CA ASP A 44 -8.72 1.96 -8.35
C ASP A 44 -9.45 3.24 -7.90
N PRO A 45 -10.42 3.74 -8.68
CA PRO A 45 -11.21 4.92 -8.31
C PRO A 45 -11.88 4.79 -6.94
N GLU A 46 -12.40 3.62 -6.57
CA GLU A 46 -13.07 3.45 -5.27
C GLU A 46 -12.09 3.62 -4.10
N GLN A 47 -10.86 3.13 -4.28
CA GLN A 47 -9.78 3.32 -3.30
C GLN A 47 -9.38 4.79 -3.16
N ARG A 48 -9.24 5.51 -4.29
CA ARG A 48 -8.95 6.95 -4.25
C ARG A 48 -10.07 7.75 -3.59
N PHE A 49 -11.32 7.42 -3.90
CA PHE A 49 -12.47 8.09 -3.32
C PHE A 49 -12.53 7.88 -1.81
N THR A 50 -12.30 6.65 -1.35
CA THR A 50 -12.19 6.31 0.08
C THR A 50 -11.10 7.15 0.76
N TRP A 51 -9.93 7.32 0.14
CA TRP A 51 -8.88 8.17 0.72
C TRP A 51 -9.32 9.62 0.93
N ILE A 52 -10.04 10.20 -0.03
CA ILE A 52 -10.57 11.56 0.07
C ILE A 52 -11.62 11.63 1.18
N GLN A 53 -12.55 10.67 1.22
CA GLN A 53 -13.60 10.61 2.25
C GLN A 53 -13.00 10.52 3.65
N ASP A 54 -12.05 9.62 3.88
CA ASP A 54 -11.40 9.43 5.17
C ASP A 54 -10.65 10.69 5.63
N LEU A 55 -9.92 11.36 4.71
CA LEU A 55 -9.15 12.56 5.03
C LEU A 55 -10.04 13.71 5.50
N PHE A 56 -11.22 13.86 4.88
CA PHE A 56 -12.10 15.01 5.13
C PHE A 56 -13.37 14.66 5.92
N ALA A 57 -13.50 13.44 6.45
CA ALA A 57 -14.67 13.00 7.22
C ALA A 57 -14.99 13.90 8.42
N HIS A 58 -13.99 14.58 8.97
CA HIS A 58 -14.12 15.49 10.09
C HIS A 58 -14.72 16.86 9.72
N ASN A 59 -14.73 17.24 8.43
CA ASN A 59 -15.18 18.54 7.96
C ASN A 59 -16.43 18.42 7.08
N PRO A 60 -17.63 18.68 7.63
CA PRO A 60 -18.88 18.50 6.89
C PRO A 60 -19.09 19.50 5.75
N ALA A 61 -18.31 20.60 5.67
CA ALA A 61 -18.36 21.53 4.55
C ALA A 61 -17.75 20.95 3.27
N ILE A 62 -16.85 19.96 3.39
CA ILE A 62 -16.22 19.32 2.25
C ILE A 62 -17.11 18.17 1.76
N LYS A 63 -17.45 18.20 0.47
CA LYS A 63 -18.31 17.22 -0.20
C LYS A 63 -17.51 16.50 -1.29
N PRO A 64 -16.87 15.35 -0.98
CA PRO A 64 -16.26 14.51 -1.99
C PRO A 64 -17.31 14.01 -2.97
N ALA A 65 -17.01 14.11 -4.27
CA ALA A 65 -17.80 13.55 -5.34
C ALA A 65 -16.88 12.84 -6.35
N MET A 66 -17.38 11.77 -6.96
CA MET A 66 -16.65 10.99 -7.96
C MET A 66 -17.41 11.04 -9.28
N VAL A 67 -16.70 11.38 -10.38
CA VAL A 67 -17.28 11.53 -11.72
C VAL A 67 -16.46 10.79 -12.76
N LEU A 68 -17.15 10.11 -13.68
CA LEU A 68 -16.50 9.49 -14.83
C LEU A 68 -15.98 10.57 -15.78
N ASP A 69 -14.71 10.47 -16.16
CA ASP A 69 -14.03 11.40 -17.05
C ASP A 69 -14.32 11.07 -18.53
N ASN A 70 -15.58 11.20 -18.94
CA ASN A 70 -16.05 10.95 -20.31
C ASN A 70 -16.32 12.25 -21.11
N PHE A 71 -15.92 13.39 -20.55
CA PHE A 71 -16.16 14.72 -21.10
C PHE A 71 -14.87 15.44 -21.49
N ASP A 72 -13.72 14.98 -20.98
CA ASP A 72 -12.42 15.51 -21.32
C ASP A 72 -11.95 15.07 -22.71
N ASP A 73 -11.21 15.96 -23.37
CA ASP A 73 -10.62 15.73 -24.68
C ASP A 73 -9.24 16.38 -24.70
N GLU A 74 -8.22 15.57 -24.45
CA GLU A 74 -6.84 16.04 -24.31
C GLU A 74 -6.26 16.61 -25.62
N SER A 75 -6.92 16.37 -26.77
CA SER A 75 -6.50 16.92 -28.06
C SER A 75 -6.84 18.41 -28.22
N LEU A 76 -7.76 18.93 -27.39
CA LEU A 76 -8.18 20.31 -27.47
C LEU A 76 -7.23 21.26 -26.74
N PRO A 77 -7.07 22.51 -27.24
CA PRO A 77 -6.44 23.58 -26.49
C PRO A 77 -7.19 23.88 -25.18
N ILE A 78 -6.49 24.48 -24.22
CA ILE A 78 -6.98 24.67 -22.85
C ILE A 78 -8.33 25.41 -22.76
N GLY A 79 -8.57 26.42 -23.60
CA GLY A 79 -9.84 27.16 -23.63
C GLY A 79 -11.04 26.25 -23.97
N PRO A 80 -11.13 25.72 -25.20
CA PRO A 80 -12.20 24.79 -25.59
C PRO A 80 -12.31 23.55 -24.70
N ARG A 81 -11.18 23.03 -24.19
CA ARG A 81 -11.16 21.90 -23.24
C ARG A 81 -11.86 22.28 -21.93
N THR A 82 -11.50 23.41 -21.33
CA THR A 82 -12.12 23.90 -20.08
C THR A 82 -13.57 24.36 -20.26
N GLU A 83 -13.97 24.81 -21.45
CA GLU A 83 -15.38 25.08 -21.78
C GLU A 83 -16.23 23.80 -21.70
N ARG A 84 -15.74 22.68 -22.25
CA ARG A 84 -16.40 21.37 -22.13
C ARG A 84 -16.51 20.93 -20.68
N TRP A 85 -15.44 21.09 -19.90
CA TRP A 85 -15.44 20.79 -18.47
C TRP A 85 -16.49 21.62 -17.73
N ALA A 86 -16.56 22.93 -17.98
CA ALA A 86 -17.55 23.80 -17.36
C ALA A 86 -18.98 23.41 -17.75
N ALA A 87 -19.23 23.04 -19.00
CA ALA A 87 -20.53 22.56 -19.45
C ALA A 87 -20.97 21.26 -18.75
N PHE A 88 -20.04 20.34 -18.52
CA PHE A 88 -20.29 19.13 -17.72
C PHE A 88 -20.60 19.50 -16.27
N ILE A 89 -19.73 20.29 -15.62
CA ILE A 89 -19.84 20.68 -14.22
C ILE A 89 -21.16 21.42 -13.92
N LYS A 90 -21.62 22.32 -14.80
CA LYS A 90 -22.92 23.01 -14.68
C LYS A 90 -24.12 22.06 -14.69
N LYS A 91 -24.00 20.90 -15.34
CA LYS A 91 -25.06 19.88 -15.38
C LYS A 91 -24.98 18.94 -14.18
N THR A 92 -23.77 18.71 -13.67
CA THR A 92 -23.49 17.73 -12.62
C THR A 92 -23.73 18.28 -11.22
N TYR A 93 -23.35 19.54 -10.97
CA TYR A 93 -23.37 20.14 -9.64
C TYR A 93 -24.24 21.39 -9.57
N PRO A 94 -24.71 21.78 -8.36
CA PRO A 94 -25.34 23.07 -8.15
C PRO A 94 -24.45 24.26 -8.56
N PRO A 95 -25.03 25.46 -8.73
CA PRO A 95 -24.25 26.67 -8.99
C PRO A 95 -23.08 26.83 -8.02
N THR A 96 -21.90 27.07 -8.60
CA THR A 96 -20.61 27.21 -7.92
C THR A 96 -20.18 28.66 -8.02
N ASP A 97 -19.78 29.26 -6.91
CA ASP A 97 -19.39 30.67 -6.84
C ASP A 97 -17.88 30.86 -7.08
N VAL A 98 -17.06 29.89 -6.65
CA VAL A 98 -15.60 29.98 -6.70
C VAL A 98 -14.96 28.66 -7.11
N VAL A 99 -13.98 28.71 -8.00
CA VAL A 99 -13.09 27.60 -8.35
C VAL A 99 -11.72 27.83 -7.73
N PHE A 100 -11.19 26.81 -7.06
CA PHE A 100 -9.84 26.82 -6.49
C PHE A 100 -8.96 25.82 -7.24
N SER A 101 -7.78 26.26 -7.69
CA SER A 101 -6.80 25.39 -8.33
C SER A 101 -5.37 25.93 -8.23
N SER A 102 -4.39 25.07 -8.49
CA SER A 102 -2.98 25.48 -8.64
C SER A 102 -2.59 25.59 -10.12
N GLU A 103 -3.33 24.94 -11.00
CA GLU A 103 -2.98 24.73 -12.40
C GLU A 103 -3.46 25.87 -13.34
N PRO A 104 -2.79 26.08 -14.48
CA PRO A 104 -3.12 27.13 -15.44
C PRO A 104 -4.53 27.02 -16.05
N TYR A 105 -5.16 25.85 -16.01
CA TYR A 105 -6.53 25.68 -16.50
C TYR A 105 -7.57 26.39 -15.62
N GLY A 106 -7.22 26.76 -14.38
CA GLY A 106 -8.17 27.23 -13.38
C GLY A 106 -8.94 28.47 -13.77
N GLU A 107 -8.23 29.48 -14.28
CA GLU A 107 -8.83 30.76 -14.69
C GLU A 107 -9.77 30.64 -15.90
N PRO A 108 -9.39 30.01 -17.04
CA PRO A 108 -10.33 29.82 -18.14
C PRO A 108 -11.50 28.92 -17.75
N PHE A 109 -11.27 27.88 -16.96
CA PHE A 109 -12.34 27.01 -16.45
C PHE A 109 -13.35 27.76 -15.58
N ALA A 110 -12.89 28.57 -14.62
CA ALA A 110 -13.76 29.40 -13.79
C ALA A 110 -14.55 30.41 -14.63
N THR A 111 -13.90 31.02 -15.63
CA THR A 111 -14.53 31.96 -16.57
C THR A 111 -15.68 31.30 -17.33
N HIS A 112 -15.46 30.11 -17.90
CA HIS A 112 -16.52 29.34 -18.58
C HIS A 112 -17.61 28.87 -17.60
N LEU A 113 -17.27 28.61 -16.34
CA LEU A 113 -18.22 28.25 -15.31
C LEU A 113 -19.09 29.44 -14.85
N GLY A 114 -18.63 30.67 -15.05
CA GLY A 114 -19.25 31.88 -14.50
C GLY A 114 -18.94 32.07 -13.01
N ALA A 115 -17.79 31.57 -12.56
CA ALA A 115 -17.34 31.59 -11.17
C ALA A 115 -16.07 32.44 -11.02
N GLN A 116 -15.78 32.89 -9.79
CA GLN A 116 -14.48 33.49 -9.47
C GLN A 116 -13.38 32.41 -9.46
N HIS A 117 -12.18 32.73 -9.94
CA HIS A 117 -11.01 31.88 -9.73
C HIS A 117 -10.18 32.39 -8.54
N ILE A 118 -9.73 31.46 -7.70
CA ILE A 118 -8.71 31.73 -6.67
C ILE A 118 -7.58 30.71 -6.86
N SER A 119 -6.39 31.21 -7.19
CA SER A 119 -5.19 30.38 -7.30
C SER A 119 -4.59 30.08 -5.92
N PHE A 120 -4.08 28.85 -5.75
CA PHE A 120 -3.37 28.42 -4.54
C PHE A 120 -2.04 27.77 -4.92
N ASP A 121 -0.93 28.27 -4.38
CA ASP A 121 0.43 27.71 -4.54
C ASP A 121 0.76 27.25 -5.98
N SER A 122 0.44 28.07 -6.98
CA SER A 122 0.63 27.73 -8.41
C SER A 122 2.09 27.45 -8.79
N GLU A 123 3.03 28.09 -8.10
CA GLU A 123 4.47 27.85 -8.25
C GLU A 123 4.99 26.65 -7.44
N ARG A 124 4.12 25.98 -6.66
CA ARG A 124 4.44 24.84 -5.78
C ARG A 124 5.60 25.12 -4.82
N LYS A 125 5.66 26.33 -4.27
CA LYS A 125 6.70 26.76 -3.32
C LYS A 125 6.49 26.12 -1.95
N ASN A 126 5.23 26.01 -1.52
CA ASN A 126 4.90 25.45 -0.21
C ASN A 126 4.80 23.92 -0.27
N TYR A 127 4.27 23.38 -1.36
CA TYR A 127 4.09 21.94 -1.57
C TYR A 127 4.67 21.48 -2.91
N PRO A 128 6.01 21.29 -3.02
CA PRO A 128 6.70 20.90 -4.25
C PRO A 128 6.49 19.41 -4.60
N VAL A 129 5.25 19.02 -4.87
CA VAL A 129 4.83 17.65 -5.19
C VAL A 129 3.74 17.63 -6.24
N SER A 130 3.65 16.55 -7.01
CA SER A 130 2.54 16.25 -7.91
C SER A 130 2.12 14.78 -7.80
N GLY A 131 0.89 14.46 -8.25
CA GLY A 131 0.42 13.07 -8.29
C GLY A 131 1.34 12.16 -9.11
N SER A 132 1.83 12.61 -10.27
CA SER A 132 2.76 11.83 -11.09
C SER A 132 4.09 11.59 -10.39
N ALA A 133 4.65 12.61 -9.74
CA ALA A 133 5.91 12.48 -9.02
C ALA A 133 5.81 11.48 -7.85
N VAL A 134 4.68 11.44 -7.15
CA VAL A 134 4.41 10.43 -6.12
C VAL A 134 4.30 9.02 -6.71
N ARG A 135 3.65 8.85 -7.87
CA ARG A 135 3.53 7.52 -8.50
C ARG A 135 4.87 6.98 -8.98
N GLU A 136 5.70 7.84 -9.55
CA GLU A 136 7.01 7.46 -10.09
C GLU A 136 8.05 7.25 -8.98
N HIS A 137 8.06 8.12 -7.97
CA HIS A 137 9.09 8.18 -6.93
C HIS A 137 8.48 8.30 -5.51
N PRO A 138 7.65 7.35 -5.07
CA PRO A 138 6.88 7.47 -3.82
C PRO A 138 7.78 7.64 -2.58
N PHE A 139 8.97 7.05 -2.55
CA PHE A 139 9.84 7.14 -1.38
C PHE A 139 10.55 8.49 -1.28
N ARG A 140 10.71 9.20 -2.39
CA ARG A 140 11.20 10.59 -2.44
C ARG A 140 10.20 11.55 -1.81
N TYR A 141 8.94 11.38 -2.19
CA TYR A 141 7.85 12.26 -1.82
C TYR A 141 7.07 11.74 -0.60
N TRP A 142 7.64 10.79 0.15
CA TRP A 142 6.98 10.07 1.24
C TRP A 142 6.31 11.00 2.25
N ASP A 143 6.96 12.12 2.59
CA ASP A 143 6.45 13.09 3.55
C ASP A 143 5.29 13.94 3.01
N TYR A 144 5.06 13.93 1.70
CA TYR A 144 3.89 14.55 1.05
C TYR A 144 2.73 13.56 0.87
N ILE A 145 2.93 12.27 1.13
CA ILE A 145 1.89 11.25 1.05
C ILE A 145 1.13 11.22 2.40
N PRO A 146 -0.21 11.32 2.42
CA PRO A 146 -1.01 11.23 3.63
C PRO A 146 -0.95 9.81 4.23
N ASP A 147 -1.12 9.70 5.54
CA ASP A 147 -0.92 8.41 6.24
C ASP A 147 -1.90 7.31 5.82
N ASN A 148 -3.13 7.66 5.41
CA ASN A 148 -4.09 6.69 4.88
C ASN A 148 -3.77 6.23 3.43
N VAL A 149 -2.91 6.96 2.72
CA VAL A 149 -2.47 6.65 1.35
C VAL A 149 -1.14 5.89 1.35
N LYS A 150 -0.23 6.18 2.29
CA LYS A 150 1.09 5.53 2.42
C LYS A 150 1.06 4.00 2.29
N PRO A 151 0.10 3.26 2.89
CA PRO A 151 -0.01 1.80 2.76
C PRO A 151 0.01 1.26 1.33
N TYR A 152 -0.51 2.03 0.36
CA TYR A 152 -0.51 1.65 -1.05
C TYR A 152 0.90 1.56 -1.64
N PHE A 153 1.83 2.40 -1.15
CA PHE A 153 3.19 2.50 -1.65
C PHE A 153 4.21 1.70 -0.84
N VAL A 154 3.83 1.13 0.31
CA VAL A 154 4.73 0.32 1.13
C VAL A 154 5.13 -0.96 0.39
N LYS A 155 6.43 -1.24 0.37
CA LYS A 155 7.00 -2.48 -0.16
C LYS A 155 7.01 -3.57 0.90
N LYS A 156 6.33 -4.69 0.63
CA LYS A 156 6.20 -5.80 1.58
C LYS A 156 7.25 -6.87 1.26
N ILE A 157 8.13 -7.13 2.22
CA ILE A 157 9.24 -8.07 2.12
C ILE A 157 8.91 -9.31 2.96
N CYS A 158 8.81 -10.48 2.32
CA CYS A 158 8.52 -11.73 2.99
C CYS A 158 9.80 -12.47 3.37
N PHE A 159 9.96 -12.78 4.66
CA PHE A 159 10.95 -13.73 5.14
C PHE A 159 10.30 -15.11 5.22
N TYR A 160 10.80 -16.00 4.38
CA TYR A 160 10.18 -17.28 4.05
C TYR A 160 11.17 -18.42 4.25
N GLY A 161 10.67 -19.60 4.58
CA GLY A 161 11.48 -20.79 4.82
C GLY A 161 11.09 -21.54 6.09
N PRO A 162 11.68 -22.71 6.32
CA PRO A 162 11.37 -23.55 7.47
C PRO A 162 11.77 -22.87 8.79
N GLU A 163 11.31 -23.43 9.90
CA GLU A 163 11.63 -22.96 11.24
C GLU A 163 13.13 -22.95 11.56
N SER A 164 13.47 -22.22 12.63
CA SER A 164 14.83 -22.17 13.18
C SER A 164 15.92 -21.82 12.16
N THR A 165 15.59 -20.90 11.25
CA THR A 165 16.48 -20.32 10.23
C THR A 165 16.80 -18.84 10.47
N GLY A 166 16.29 -18.25 11.56
CA GLY A 166 16.58 -16.85 11.95
C GLY A 166 15.63 -15.77 11.41
N LYS A 167 14.55 -16.15 10.71
CA LYS A 167 13.56 -15.22 10.11
C LYS A 167 13.04 -14.18 11.10
N SER A 168 12.52 -14.59 12.25
CA SER A 168 11.94 -13.68 13.25
C SER A 168 12.95 -12.66 13.77
N THR A 169 14.18 -13.12 14.01
CA THR A 169 15.28 -12.27 14.46
C THR A 169 15.66 -11.26 13.37
N MET A 170 15.75 -11.71 12.12
CA MET A 170 16.07 -10.84 10.99
C MET A 170 14.96 -9.83 10.72
N ALA A 171 13.68 -10.24 10.80
CA ALA A 171 12.53 -9.34 10.57
C ALA A 171 12.53 -8.16 11.56
N LYS A 172 12.76 -8.46 12.85
CA LYS A 172 12.89 -7.42 13.89
C LYS A 172 14.10 -6.53 13.65
N ARG A 173 15.24 -7.11 13.26
CA ARG A 173 16.47 -6.35 12.98
C ARG A 173 16.30 -5.39 11.79
N MET A 174 15.72 -5.87 10.69
CA MET A 174 15.46 -5.05 9.51
C MET A 174 14.42 -3.96 9.79
N ALA A 175 13.36 -4.27 10.55
CA ALA A 175 12.42 -3.25 11.00
C ALA A 175 13.11 -2.13 11.80
N GLY A 176 14.01 -2.49 12.73
CA GLY A 176 14.81 -1.52 13.47
C GLY A 176 15.75 -0.70 12.58
N HIS A 177 16.45 -1.35 11.64
CA HIS A 177 17.40 -0.71 10.73
C HIS A 177 16.72 0.33 9.81
N TYR A 178 15.56 0.00 9.24
CA TYR A 178 14.82 0.89 8.32
C TYR A 178 13.80 1.79 9.01
N HIS A 179 13.79 1.84 10.34
CA HIS A 179 12.82 2.62 11.13
C HIS A 179 11.37 2.35 10.70
N THR A 180 11.03 1.07 10.60
CA THR A 180 9.70 0.57 10.23
C THR A 180 9.24 -0.52 11.20
N VAL A 181 8.16 -1.22 10.87
CA VAL A 181 7.62 -2.33 11.66
C VAL A 181 7.81 -3.68 10.97
N SER A 182 7.73 -4.74 11.76
CA SER A 182 7.66 -6.13 11.27
C SER A 182 6.34 -6.79 11.65
N VAL A 183 5.92 -7.79 10.87
CA VAL A 183 4.82 -8.71 11.20
C VAL A 183 5.44 -9.99 11.79
N PRO A 184 5.23 -10.30 13.08
CA PRO A 184 5.67 -11.57 13.67
C PRO A 184 4.75 -12.74 13.31
N GLU A 185 5.31 -13.96 13.34
CA GLU A 185 4.61 -15.18 12.95
C GLU A 185 3.52 -15.50 13.98
N VAL A 186 2.26 -15.42 13.55
CA VAL A 186 1.10 -15.66 14.42
C VAL A 186 1.10 -17.08 14.98
N ALA A 187 1.55 -18.07 14.21
CA ALA A 187 1.57 -19.47 14.66
C ALA A 187 2.38 -19.66 15.95
N ARG A 188 3.47 -18.89 16.15
CA ARG A 188 4.30 -18.95 17.37
C ARG A 188 3.55 -18.50 18.63
N GLU A 189 2.52 -17.68 18.47
CA GLU A 189 1.72 -17.17 19.59
C GLU A 189 0.51 -18.05 19.90
N LEU A 190 0.01 -18.80 18.90
CA LEU A 190 -1.24 -19.56 19.02
C LEU A 190 -1.04 -21.05 19.19
N ILE A 191 0.04 -21.60 18.65
CA ILE A 191 0.38 -23.02 18.77
C ILE A 191 1.43 -23.14 19.86
N THR A 192 1.17 -23.99 20.85
CA THR A 192 2.08 -24.30 21.97
C THR A 192 2.59 -25.75 21.96
N SER A 193 2.08 -26.59 21.06
CA SER A 193 2.48 -27.98 20.84
C SER A 193 2.18 -28.41 19.40
N ASN A 194 2.67 -29.58 18.97
CA ASN A 194 2.34 -30.16 17.66
C ASN A 194 0.87 -30.64 17.53
N GLU A 195 0.04 -30.46 18.56
CA GLU A 195 -1.38 -30.83 18.55
C GLU A 195 -2.23 -29.61 18.20
N PHE A 196 -2.44 -29.38 16.90
CA PHE A 196 -3.37 -28.38 16.40
C PHE A 196 -4.30 -29.00 15.37
N ASN A 197 -5.46 -28.39 15.17
CA ASN A 197 -6.46 -28.87 14.24
C ASN A 197 -6.70 -27.90 13.08
N ARG A 198 -7.66 -28.24 12.23
CA ARG A 198 -8.04 -27.46 11.05
C ARG A 198 -8.46 -26.02 11.39
N GLU A 199 -9.24 -25.83 12.44
CA GLU A 199 -9.76 -24.52 12.84
C GLU A 199 -8.64 -23.63 13.39
N ASP A 200 -7.66 -24.20 14.09
CA ASP A 200 -6.48 -23.46 14.55
C ASP A 200 -5.68 -22.88 13.39
N ILE A 201 -5.46 -23.69 12.34
CA ILE A 201 -4.77 -23.25 11.12
C ILE A 201 -5.55 -22.16 10.37
N ILE A 202 -6.88 -22.26 10.29
CA ILE A 202 -7.73 -21.22 9.70
C ILE A 202 -7.61 -19.92 10.51
N MET A 203 -7.63 -20.03 11.85
CA MET A 203 -7.46 -18.90 12.76
C MET A 203 -6.10 -18.23 12.58
N ILE A 204 -5.02 -19.01 12.44
CA ILE A 204 -3.67 -18.52 12.18
C ILE A 204 -3.64 -17.74 10.86
N GLY A 205 -4.16 -18.31 9.78
CA GLY A 205 -4.20 -17.64 8.48
C GLY A 205 -4.98 -16.33 8.52
N ARG A 206 -6.14 -16.32 9.18
CA ARG A 206 -6.96 -15.11 9.34
C ARG A 206 -6.20 -14.04 10.12
N LYS A 207 -5.66 -14.39 11.28
CA LYS A 207 -4.93 -13.46 12.16
C LYS A 207 -3.63 -12.97 11.54
N GLN A 208 -2.90 -13.81 10.79
CA GLN A 208 -1.70 -13.39 10.06
C GLN A 208 -2.06 -12.32 9.03
N THR A 209 -3.14 -12.53 8.27
CA THR A 209 -3.66 -11.57 7.29
C THR A 209 -4.08 -10.25 7.93
N GLU A 210 -4.90 -10.30 8.99
CA GLU A 210 -5.32 -9.13 9.76
C GLU A 210 -4.12 -8.34 10.31
N ARG A 211 -3.10 -9.05 10.80
CA ARG A 211 -1.87 -8.48 11.32
C ARG A 211 -1.09 -7.78 10.20
N ILE A 212 -0.88 -8.41 9.06
CA ILE A 212 -0.22 -7.77 7.92
C ILE A 212 -0.87 -6.43 7.57
N PHE A 213 -2.20 -6.37 7.44
CA PHE A 213 -2.89 -5.10 7.16
C PHE A 213 -2.81 -4.08 8.30
N LYS A 214 -2.78 -4.53 9.57
CA LYS A 214 -2.59 -3.65 10.72
C LYS A 214 -1.21 -3.01 10.73
N GLN A 215 -0.15 -3.80 10.53
CA GLN A 215 1.23 -3.32 10.49
C GLN A 215 1.51 -2.50 9.23
N LEU A 216 0.88 -2.81 8.10
CA LEU A 216 1.02 -2.04 6.86
C LEU A 216 0.65 -0.55 7.06
N ARG A 217 -0.33 -0.25 7.92
CA ARG A 217 -0.71 1.13 8.27
C ARG A 217 0.33 1.87 9.13
N GLN A 218 1.26 1.14 9.74
CA GLN A 218 2.31 1.69 10.60
C GLN A 218 3.68 1.65 9.93
N ALA A 219 3.78 1.01 8.75
CA ALA A 219 5.02 0.81 8.06
C ALA A 219 5.55 2.11 7.45
N ASN A 220 6.86 2.27 7.52
CA ASN A 220 7.59 3.34 6.87
C ASN A 220 8.34 2.77 5.68
N LYS A 221 7.85 3.02 4.46
CA LYS A 221 8.39 2.57 3.16
C LYS A 221 8.45 1.05 2.95
N LEU A 222 9.05 0.30 3.88
CA LEU A 222 9.17 -1.16 3.85
C LEU A 222 8.34 -1.80 4.97
N LEU A 223 7.83 -3.01 4.76
CA LEU A 223 7.22 -3.86 5.79
C LEU A 223 7.85 -5.25 5.73
N PHE A 224 8.42 -5.72 6.84
CA PHE A 224 9.05 -7.04 6.93
C PHE A 224 8.11 -8.07 7.55
N CYS A 225 7.76 -9.13 6.81
CA CYS A 225 6.82 -10.14 7.26
C CYS A 225 7.51 -11.48 7.55
N ASP A 226 7.43 -11.92 8.80
CA ASP A 226 7.68 -13.29 9.23
C ASP A 226 6.33 -13.87 9.65
N THR A 227 5.63 -14.69 8.88
CA THR A 227 5.92 -15.21 7.54
C THR A 227 4.67 -14.96 6.69
N ASP A 228 4.40 -15.78 5.68
CA ASP A 228 3.26 -15.65 4.79
C ASP A 228 2.19 -16.76 4.92
N LEU A 229 1.17 -16.67 4.07
CA LEU A 229 0.08 -17.63 4.03
C LEU A 229 0.49 -18.93 3.33
N ILE A 230 1.47 -18.93 2.43
CA ILE A 230 2.01 -20.15 1.82
C ILE A 230 2.66 -21.01 2.91
N THR A 231 3.42 -20.40 3.83
CA THR A 231 3.99 -21.11 4.98
C THR A 231 2.92 -21.78 5.83
N THR A 232 1.81 -21.08 6.09
CA THR A 232 0.66 -21.65 6.82
C THR A 232 0.05 -22.84 6.06
N GLN A 233 -0.07 -22.75 4.73
CA GLN A 233 -0.55 -23.85 3.89
C GLN A 233 0.40 -25.06 3.89
N ILE A 234 1.72 -24.84 3.85
CA ILE A 234 2.73 -25.91 3.90
C ILE A 234 2.60 -26.67 5.21
N TYR A 235 2.55 -25.98 6.34
CA TYR A 235 2.40 -26.63 7.65
C TYR A 235 1.06 -27.36 7.78
N SER A 236 -0.04 -26.78 7.31
CA SER A 236 -1.33 -27.46 7.25
C SER A 236 -1.25 -28.76 6.47
N ARG A 237 -0.63 -28.74 5.28
CA ARG A 237 -0.44 -29.93 4.44
C ARG A 237 0.47 -30.95 5.13
N HIS A 238 1.53 -30.51 5.78
CA HIS A 238 2.50 -31.38 6.41
C HIS A 238 1.91 -32.14 7.60
N TYR A 239 1.27 -31.42 8.53
CA TYR A 239 0.76 -32.00 9.78
C TYR A 239 -0.66 -32.55 9.66
N LEU A 240 -1.56 -31.87 8.94
CA LEU A 240 -2.98 -32.25 8.86
C LEU A 240 -3.34 -32.98 7.56
N LYS A 241 -2.40 -33.10 6.60
CA LYS A 241 -2.62 -33.69 5.27
C LYS A 241 -3.74 -33.02 4.46
N VAL A 242 -4.15 -31.83 4.86
CA VAL A 242 -5.20 -31.02 4.20
C VAL A 242 -4.80 -29.55 4.24
N VAL A 243 -5.24 -28.78 3.24
CA VAL A 243 -5.13 -27.32 3.22
C VAL A 243 -6.54 -26.75 3.12
N PRO A 244 -7.07 -26.08 4.17
CA PRO A 244 -8.38 -25.45 4.11
C PRO A 244 -8.48 -24.44 2.96
N PRO A 245 -9.52 -24.50 2.10
CA PRO A 245 -9.62 -23.62 0.92
C PRO A 245 -9.53 -22.12 1.25
N ILE A 246 -10.02 -21.72 2.42
CA ILE A 246 -9.99 -20.32 2.88
C ILE A 246 -8.56 -19.75 2.98
N LEU A 247 -7.54 -20.58 3.20
CA LEU A 247 -6.15 -20.11 3.25
C LEU A 247 -5.66 -19.58 1.89
N TYR A 248 -6.19 -20.08 0.78
CA TYR A 248 -5.88 -19.56 -0.55
C TYR A 248 -6.57 -18.21 -0.79
N GLU A 249 -7.76 -18.00 -0.23
CA GLU A 249 -8.42 -16.69 -0.29
C GLU A 249 -7.66 -15.65 0.53
N PHE A 250 -7.19 -15.99 1.73
CA PHE A 250 -6.32 -15.12 2.52
C PHE A 250 -4.99 -14.82 1.83
N GLU A 251 -4.39 -15.80 1.16
CA GLU A 251 -3.16 -15.59 0.38
C GLU A 251 -3.37 -14.54 -0.72
N LYS A 252 -4.46 -14.61 -1.49
CA LYS A 252 -4.76 -13.65 -2.56
C LYS A 252 -4.89 -12.20 -2.07
N MET A 253 -5.22 -12.00 -0.79
CA MET A 253 -5.35 -10.67 -0.20
C MET A 253 -4.00 -9.98 0.02
N VAL A 254 -2.89 -10.74 0.09
CA VAL A 254 -1.57 -10.18 0.42
C VAL A 254 -0.60 -10.41 -0.74
N GLN A 255 -0.18 -9.31 -1.34
CA GLN A 255 0.89 -9.30 -2.33
C GLN A 255 2.19 -8.82 -1.67
N TYR A 256 3.25 -9.61 -1.87
CA TYR A 256 4.62 -9.30 -1.46
C TYR A 256 5.43 -8.84 -2.66
N ASP A 257 6.30 -7.86 -2.45
CA ASP A 257 7.20 -7.35 -3.48
C ASP A 257 8.46 -8.21 -3.62
N GLN A 258 8.89 -8.89 -2.55
CA GLN A 258 10.06 -9.77 -2.58
C GLN A 258 9.94 -10.89 -1.55
N TYR A 259 10.36 -12.10 -1.94
CA TYR A 259 10.60 -13.22 -1.02
C TYR A 259 12.10 -13.41 -0.76
N PHE A 260 12.46 -13.60 0.49
CA PHE A 260 13.77 -14.10 0.91
C PHE A 260 13.59 -15.51 1.49
N LEU A 261 14.17 -16.51 0.83
CA LEU A 261 14.15 -17.90 1.28
C LEU A 261 15.38 -18.16 2.15
N PHE A 262 15.16 -18.38 3.44
CA PHE A 262 16.22 -18.61 4.42
C PHE A 262 16.66 -20.08 4.41
N ASP A 263 17.95 -20.31 4.19
CA ASP A 263 18.56 -21.64 4.22
C ASP A 263 18.69 -22.18 5.65
N ILE A 264 18.91 -23.50 5.75
CA ILE A 264 19.04 -24.27 7.00
C ILE A 264 20.50 -24.49 7.44
N ASP A 265 21.45 -23.79 6.82
CA ASP A 265 22.90 -23.87 7.10
C ASP A 265 23.34 -23.26 8.45
N VAL A 266 22.37 -22.81 9.25
CA VAL A 266 22.57 -22.41 10.66
C VAL A 266 22.20 -23.55 11.61
N PRO A 267 22.86 -23.64 12.78
CA PRO A 267 22.51 -24.63 13.81
C PRO A 267 21.03 -24.56 14.16
N TRP A 268 20.38 -25.72 14.25
CA TRP A 268 18.99 -25.77 14.68
C TRP A 268 18.90 -25.39 16.16
N VAL A 269 17.98 -24.49 16.46
CA VAL A 269 17.59 -24.14 17.83
C VAL A 269 16.15 -24.56 17.99
N SER A 270 15.86 -25.44 18.95
CA SER A 270 14.48 -25.84 19.25
C SER A 270 13.66 -24.62 19.61
N ASP A 271 12.51 -24.46 18.95
CA ASP A 271 11.51 -23.46 19.34
C ASP A 271 10.45 -24.04 20.30
N GLY A 272 10.61 -25.32 20.70
CA GLY A 272 9.70 -26.04 21.59
C GLY A 272 8.35 -26.42 20.97
N LEU A 273 8.10 -26.07 19.70
CA LEU A 273 6.82 -26.26 19.04
C LEU A 273 6.82 -27.45 18.09
N ARG A 274 7.94 -27.73 17.41
CA ARG A 274 8.01 -28.72 16.32
C ARG A 274 9.21 -29.66 16.47
N ASP A 275 9.05 -30.89 15.97
CA ASP A 275 10.01 -32.00 16.18
C ASP A 275 11.01 -32.20 15.02
N LEU A 276 11.25 -31.19 14.17
CA LEU A 276 12.08 -31.32 12.97
C LEU A 276 13.58 -31.08 13.25
N GLY A 277 14.09 -31.51 14.41
CA GLY A 277 15.49 -31.29 14.80
C GLY A 277 16.51 -32.09 13.96
N GLU A 278 16.08 -33.19 13.34
CA GLU A 278 16.96 -34.04 12.52
C GLU A 278 17.29 -33.39 11.16
N GLU A 279 18.57 -33.43 10.78
CA GLU A 279 19.10 -32.79 9.57
C GLU A 279 18.33 -33.17 8.29
N LYS A 280 18.00 -34.47 8.15
CA LYS A 280 17.22 -34.98 7.01
C LYS A 280 15.81 -34.38 6.96
N GLN A 281 15.16 -34.22 8.12
CA GLN A 281 13.82 -33.65 8.20
C GLN A 281 13.84 -32.15 7.90
N ARG A 282 14.84 -31.42 8.41
CA ARG A 282 15.08 -30.00 8.06
C ARG A 282 15.28 -29.83 6.57
N ARG A 283 16.12 -30.67 5.94
CA ARG A 283 16.36 -30.62 4.49
C ARG A 283 15.08 -30.89 3.71
N ASN A 284 14.34 -31.95 4.05
CA ASN A 284 13.07 -32.27 3.38
C ASN A 284 12.07 -31.10 3.49
N MET A 285 11.96 -30.48 4.67
CA MET A 285 11.09 -29.32 4.84
C MET A 285 11.58 -28.13 4.02
N PHE A 286 12.90 -27.85 4.00
CA PHE A 286 13.44 -26.79 3.17
C PHE A 286 13.12 -27.00 1.68
N GLU A 287 13.31 -28.21 1.14
CA GLU A 287 12.97 -28.49 -0.26
C GLU A 287 11.48 -28.30 -0.52
N LEU A 288 10.59 -28.70 0.41
CA LEU A 288 9.16 -28.42 0.28
C LEU A 288 8.85 -26.92 0.18
N PHE A 289 9.52 -26.08 0.99
CA PHE A 289 9.35 -24.62 0.92
C PHE A 289 9.83 -24.06 -0.42
N LYS A 290 11.01 -24.51 -0.87
CA LYS A 290 11.61 -24.10 -2.14
C LYS A 290 10.74 -24.50 -3.34
N ASP A 291 10.34 -25.76 -3.40
CA ASP A 291 9.48 -26.31 -4.46
C ASP A 291 8.15 -25.55 -4.55
N GLU A 292 7.60 -25.11 -3.43
CA GLU A 292 6.35 -24.35 -3.41
C GLU A 292 6.49 -22.97 -4.06
N LEU A 293 7.62 -22.28 -3.88
CA LEU A 293 7.91 -21.02 -4.59
C LEU A 293 8.15 -21.26 -6.08
N GLU A 294 8.94 -22.28 -6.43
CA GLU A 294 9.28 -22.62 -7.82
C GLU A 294 8.03 -23.03 -8.62
N ARG A 295 7.18 -23.88 -8.05
CA ARG A 295 5.91 -24.29 -8.65
C ARG A 295 4.98 -23.10 -8.91
N ARG A 296 5.00 -22.11 -8.03
CA ARG A 296 4.20 -20.87 -8.14
C ARG A 296 4.86 -19.80 -9.00
N LYS A 297 6.12 -20.01 -9.44
CA LYS A 297 6.94 -19.03 -10.16
C LYS A 297 7.09 -17.72 -9.38
N ILE A 298 7.21 -17.82 -8.07
CA ILE A 298 7.49 -16.67 -7.20
C ILE A 298 9.01 -16.48 -7.19
N GLU A 299 9.47 -15.31 -7.59
CA GLU A 299 10.88 -14.96 -7.52
C GLU A 299 11.33 -14.79 -6.07
N TYR A 300 12.51 -15.33 -5.76
CA TYR A 300 13.06 -15.29 -4.41
C TYR A 300 14.58 -15.11 -4.41
N ILE A 301 15.07 -14.55 -3.31
CA ILE A 301 16.50 -14.43 -3.03
C ILE A 301 16.85 -15.44 -1.94
N MET A 302 17.82 -16.32 -2.22
CA MET A 302 18.37 -17.23 -1.23
C MET A 302 19.18 -16.46 -0.17
N VAL A 303 18.94 -16.78 1.10
CA VAL A 303 19.62 -16.21 2.27
C VAL A 303 20.31 -17.32 3.04
N SER A 304 21.64 -17.36 2.94
CA SER A 304 22.52 -18.37 3.53
C SER A 304 23.75 -17.70 4.16
N GLY A 305 24.54 -18.49 4.89
CA GLY A 305 25.75 -18.07 5.56
C GLY A 305 25.52 -17.59 7.00
N SER A 306 26.54 -16.92 7.52
CA SER A 306 26.54 -16.29 8.84
C SER A 306 25.44 -15.23 8.97
N TYR A 307 25.11 -14.89 10.20
CA TYR A 307 24.13 -13.84 10.49
C TYR A 307 24.44 -12.51 9.77
N HIS A 308 25.72 -12.13 9.74
CA HIS A 308 26.17 -10.91 9.08
C HIS A 308 25.99 -10.98 7.55
N GLU A 309 26.37 -12.09 6.91
CA GLU A 309 26.20 -12.26 5.45
C GLU A 309 24.72 -12.21 5.04
N ARG A 310 23.85 -12.85 5.83
CA ARG A 310 22.39 -12.83 5.62
C ARG A 310 21.83 -11.41 5.72
N GLU A 311 22.26 -10.67 6.74
CA GLU A 311 21.87 -9.28 6.95
C GLU A 311 22.35 -8.39 5.81
N SER A 312 23.64 -8.43 5.46
CA SER A 312 24.22 -7.62 4.39
C SER A 312 23.49 -7.84 3.06
N ARG A 313 23.13 -9.09 2.75
CA ARG A 313 22.40 -9.42 1.51
C ARG A 313 21.00 -8.82 1.47
N ILE A 314 20.28 -8.82 2.59
CA ILE A 314 18.94 -8.22 2.69
C ILE A 314 19.05 -6.70 2.61
N ILE A 315 20.02 -6.10 3.31
CA ILE A 315 20.25 -4.66 3.26
C ILE A 315 20.58 -4.20 1.83
N GLU A 316 21.52 -4.87 1.16
CA GLU A 316 21.90 -4.53 -0.22
C GLU A 316 20.69 -4.52 -1.17
N TYR A 317 19.81 -5.50 -1.06
CA TYR A 317 18.58 -5.53 -1.86
C TYR A 317 17.63 -4.39 -1.50
N CYS A 318 17.37 -4.19 -0.21
CA CYS A 318 16.42 -3.18 0.26
C CYS A 318 16.89 -1.77 -0.07
N ASP A 319 18.18 -1.48 0.03
CA ASP A 319 18.77 -0.19 -0.37
C ASP A 319 18.58 0.06 -1.87
N LYS A 320 18.89 -0.93 -2.72
CA LYS A 320 18.64 -0.83 -4.18
C LYS A 320 17.17 -0.63 -4.50
N LEU A 321 16.28 -1.35 -3.81
CA LEU A 321 14.83 -1.20 -3.98
C LEU A 321 14.40 0.22 -3.61
N ILE A 322 14.89 0.75 -2.48
CA ILE A 322 14.61 2.12 -2.04
C ILE A 322 15.11 3.11 -3.08
N GLU A 323 16.34 2.99 -3.56
CA GLU A 323 16.92 3.87 -4.58
C GLU A 323 16.10 3.88 -5.87
N GLN A 324 15.59 2.73 -6.32
CA GLN A 324 14.80 2.61 -7.55
C GLN A 324 13.45 3.35 -7.48
N VAL A 325 12.86 3.46 -6.30
CA VAL A 325 11.54 4.12 -6.10
C VAL A 325 11.63 5.44 -5.31
N SER A 326 12.85 5.92 -5.06
CA SER A 326 13.14 7.23 -4.43
C SER A 326 13.39 8.33 -5.44
#